data_AF-A0A1V5U672-F1
#
_entry.id   AF-A0A1V5U672-F1
#
_cell.length_a   1.000
_cell.length_b   1.000
_cell.length_c   1.000
_cell.angle_alpha   90.00
_cell.angle_beta   90.00
_cell.angle_gamma   90.00
#
_symmetry.space_group_name_H-M   'P 1'
#
loop_
_entity.id
_entity.type
_entity.pdbx_description
1 polymer ?
#
loop_
_entity_poly.entity_id
_entity_poly.type
_entity_poly.pdbx_seq_one_letter_code
_entity_poly.pdbx_strand_id
1 'polypeptide(L)'
;MMLTVPAGWKMGQLDPKQPAANHSEFVKIILAEIARCVCSTYGTLAGDFSGHNYASGRLDNQIYHKSILVDRSFWETEVLNRIFEVWFREYSLTGMQLVPAERHTWFWDGFPHVDPGKEATAQEKRLANNTTTLAAECAKDGRDYMSVLRQRAKEIKLMKELGIPLNADAPTETVQPEPETNDGSEPKDVMDE
;
A
#
# COMPACT_ATOMS: atom_id res chain seq x y z
N MET A 1 -57.18 -34.04 4.65
CA MET A 1 -57.78 -33.90 3.31
C MET A 1 -56.85 -34.64 2.36
N MET A 2 -57.31 -35.74 1.76
CA MET A 2 -56.48 -36.61 0.90
C MET A 2 -56.49 -36.01 -0.51
N LEU A 3 -55.34 -35.58 -1.02
CA LEU A 3 -55.22 -35.02 -2.37
C LEU A 3 -55.15 -36.19 -3.36
N THR A 4 -56.17 -36.34 -4.21
CA THR A 4 -56.19 -37.37 -5.26
C THR A 4 -55.60 -36.81 -6.54
N VAL A 5 -54.68 -37.55 -7.15
CA VAL A 5 -54.11 -37.24 -8.48
C VAL A 5 -54.60 -38.28 -9.51
N PRO A 6 -54.70 -37.92 -10.80
CA PRO A 6 -55.15 -38.83 -11.85
C PRO A 6 -54.32 -40.12 -11.93
N ALA A 7 -54.92 -41.22 -12.40
CA ALA A 7 -54.25 -42.50 -12.55
C ALA A 7 -53.01 -42.37 -13.47
N GLY A 8 -51.88 -42.91 -13.01
CA GLY A 8 -50.58 -42.80 -13.71
C GLY A 8 -49.74 -41.58 -13.31
N TRP A 9 -50.29 -40.63 -12.54
CA TRP A 9 -49.55 -39.47 -12.05
C TRP A 9 -48.92 -39.75 -10.69
N LYS A 10 -47.61 -39.54 -10.58
CA LYS A 10 -46.89 -39.55 -9.31
C LYS A 10 -46.75 -38.12 -8.82
N MET A 11 -47.22 -37.86 -7.60
CA MET A 11 -47.01 -36.57 -6.94
C MET A 11 -45.51 -36.43 -6.62
N GLY A 12 -44.81 -35.55 -7.32
CA GLY A 12 -43.43 -35.18 -6.98
C GLY A 12 -43.47 -33.99 -6.03
N GLN A 13 -42.91 -34.13 -4.83
CA GLN A 13 -42.63 -32.99 -3.97
C GLN A 13 -41.46 -32.21 -4.59
N LEU A 14 -41.57 -30.87 -4.62
CA LEU A 14 -40.42 -30.03 -4.97
C LEU A 14 -39.33 -30.29 -3.93
N ASP A 15 -38.22 -30.90 -4.36
CA ASP A 15 -37.03 -31.17 -3.55
C ASP A 15 -35.92 -30.21 -3.99
N PRO A 16 -35.91 -28.96 -3.49
CA PRO A 16 -34.87 -27.99 -3.84
C PRO A 16 -33.56 -28.40 -3.17
N LYS A 17 -32.68 -29.07 -3.92
CA LYS A 17 -31.35 -29.52 -3.46
C LYS A 17 -30.29 -28.42 -3.41
N GLN A 18 -30.68 -27.15 -3.57
CA GLN A 18 -29.77 -26.02 -3.66
C GLN A 18 -30.07 -24.97 -2.59
N PRO A 19 -29.04 -24.29 -2.05
CA PRO A 19 -27.61 -24.48 -2.34
C PRO A 19 -27.03 -25.76 -1.72
N ALA A 20 -26.14 -26.43 -2.44
CA ALA A 20 -25.38 -27.56 -1.91
C ALA A 20 -24.37 -27.10 -0.84
N ALA A 21 -23.91 -28.02 0.02
CA ALA A 21 -22.94 -27.73 1.08
C ALA A 21 -21.64 -27.07 0.57
N ASN A 22 -21.26 -27.32 -0.68
CA ASN A 22 -20.04 -26.81 -1.30
C ASN A 22 -20.23 -25.46 -2.01
N HIS A 23 -21.41 -24.82 -1.90
CA HIS A 23 -21.68 -23.54 -2.58
C HIS A 23 -20.65 -22.46 -2.20
N SER A 24 -20.26 -22.37 -0.93
CA SER A 24 -19.27 -21.39 -0.47
C SER A 24 -17.90 -21.59 -1.12
N GLU A 25 -17.43 -22.84 -1.26
CA GLU A 25 -16.16 -23.16 -1.90
C GLU A 25 -16.19 -22.81 -3.40
N PHE A 26 -17.31 -23.12 -4.07
CA PHE A 26 -17.52 -22.72 -5.45
C PHE A 26 -17.41 -21.20 -5.63
N VAL A 27 -18.09 -20.40 -4.79
CA VAL A 27 -18.00 -18.93 -4.84
C VAL A 27 -16.56 -18.45 -4.62
N LYS A 28 -15.82 -19.05 -3.67
CA LYS A 28 -14.41 -18.72 -3.42
C LYS A 28 -13.54 -18.96 -4.66
N ILE A 29 -13.71 -20.08 -5.35
CA ILE A 29 -12.96 -20.38 -6.59
C ILE A 29 -13.26 -19.33 -7.66
N ILE A 30 -14.54 -18.99 -7.88
CA ILE A 30 -14.92 -17.98 -8.86
C ILE A 30 -14.30 -16.61 -8.54
N LEU A 31 -14.34 -16.18 -7.28
CA LEU A 31 -13.72 -14.94 -6.86
C LEU A 31 -12.19 -14.96 -7.02
N ALA A 32 -11.54 -16.08 -6.73
CA ALA A 32 -10.10 -16.23 -6.94
C ALA A 32 -9.70 -16.13 -8.44
N GLU A 33 -10.49 -16.72 -9.34
CA GLU A 33 -10.29 -16.60 -10.80
C GLU A 33 -10.45 -15.14 -11.27
N ILE A 34 -11.47 -14.44 -10.77
CA ILE A 34 -11.68 -13.01 -11.08
C ILE A 34 -10.53 -12.15 -10.54
N ALA A 35 -10.07 -12.41 -9.31
CA ALA A 35 -9.00 -11.64 -8.66
C ALA A 35 -7.70 -11.69 -9.49
N ARG A 36 -7.40 -12.85 -10.09
CA ARG A 36 -6.21 -13.03 -10.94
C ARG A 36 -6.20 -12.08 -12.14
N CYS A 37 -7.37 -11.77 -12.72
CA CYS A 37 -7.47 -10.85 -13.86
C CYS A 37 -7.09 -9.41 -13.53
N VAL A 38 -7.10 -9.03 -12.24
CA VAL A 38 -6.82 -7.66 -11.77
C VAL A 38 -5.58 -7.60 -10.87
N CYS A 39 -4.66 -8.55 -11.01
CA CYS A 39 -3.42 -8.63 -10.24
C CYS A 39 -3.65 -8.61 -8.71
N SER A 40 -4.76 -9.19 -8.26
CA SER A 40 -5.15 -9.24 -6.84
C SER A 40 -5.37 -10.68 -6.41
N THR A 41 -5.73 -10.87 -5.13
CA THR A 41 -6.02 -12.19 -4.55
C THR A 41 -7.43 -12.25 -3.98
N TYR A 42 -7.88 -13.47 -3.66
CA TYR A 42 -9.21 -13.68 -3.06
C TYR A 42 -9.42 -12.83 -1.80
N GLY A 43 -8.42 -12.77 -0.90
CA GLY A 43 -8.57 -12.05 0.37
C GLY A 43 -8.91 -10.57 0.15
N THR A 44 -8.19 -9.91 -0.75
CA THR A 44 -8.41 -8.50 -1.10
C THR A 44 -9.71 -8.28 -1.88
N LEU A 45 -10.04 -9.16 -2.84
CA LEU A 45 -11.27 -9.01 -3.64
C LEU A 45 -12.54 -9.28 -2.81
N ALA A 46 -12.52 -10.33 -2.00
CA ALA A 46 -13.67 -10.75 -1.19
C ALA A 46 -13.77 -10.01 0.14
N GLY A 47 -12.70 -9.33 0.58
CA GLY A 47 -12.60 -8.76 1.92
C GLY A 47 -12.55 -9.82 3.02
N ASP A 48 -12.17 -11.05 2.68
CA ASP A 48 -12.17 -12.21 3.58
C ASP A 48 -10.74 -12.69 3.86
N PHE A 49 -10.23 -12.28 5.02
CA PHE A 49 -8.92 -12.67 5.51
C PHE A 49 -8.97 -13.77 6.59
N SER A 50 -10.11 -14.46 6.76
CA SER A 50 -10.29 -15.46 7.83
C SER A 50 -9.32 -16.65 7.75
N GLY A 51 -8.81 -16.97 6.56
CA GLY A 51 -7.79 -18.00 6.33
C GLY A 51 -6.35 -17.49 6.32
N HIS A 52 -6.12 -16.19 6.56
CA HIS A 52 -4.81 -15.57 6.47
C HIS A 52 -4.26 -15.29 7.88
N ASN A 53 -2.97 -15.57 8.04
CA ASN A 53 -2.18 -14.94 9.09
C ASN A 53 -1.59 -13.62 8.58
N TYR A 54 -0.87 -12.92 9.44
CA TYR A 54 -0.30 -11.63 9.09
C TYR A 54 0.66 -11.69 7.86
N ALA A 55 1.56 -12.68 7.84
CA ALA A 55 2.54 -12.85 6.76
C ALA A 55 1.87 -13.19 5.41
N SER A 56 0.90 -14.10 5.40
CA SER A 56 0.14 -14.47 4.19
C SER A 56 -0.74 -13.34 3.68
N GLY A 57 -1.41 -12.58 4.57
CA GLY A 57 -2.17 -11.39 4.16
C GLY A 57 -1.28 -10.31 3.52
N ARG A 58 -0.04 -10.15 4.01
CA ARG A 58 0.94 -9.25 3.39
C ARG A 58 1.41 -9.78 2.04
N LEU A 59 1.73 -11.08 1.94
CA LEU A 59 2.14 -11.71 0.69
C LEU A 59 1.09 -11.50 -0.40
N ASP A 60 -0.18 -11.70 -0.06
CA ASP A 60 -1.32 -11.54 -0.96
C ASP A 60 -1.40 -10.11 -1.56
N ASN A 61 -1.21 -9.09 -0.74
CA ASN A 61 -1.30 -7.69 -1.19
C ASN A 61 -0.06 -7.20 -1.96
N GLN A 62 1.07 -7.90 -1.89
CA GLN A 62 2.30 -7.45 -2.57
C GLN A 62 2.17 -7.42 -4.09
N ILE A 63 1.43 -8.37 -4.69
CA ILE A 63 1.24 -8.42 -6.14
C ILE A 63 0.43 -7.21 -6.59
N TYR A 64 -0.64 -6.89 -5.86
CA TYR A 64 -1.48 -5.74 -6.12
C TYR A 64 -0.74 -4.41 -5.94
N HIS A 65 0.07 -4.27 -4.89
CA HIS A 65 0.92 -3.09 -4.70
C HIS A 65 1.91 -2.91 -5.86
N LYS A 66 2.49 -4.00 -6.39
CA LYS A 66 3.37 -3.94 -7.56
C LYS A 66 2.61 -3.55 -8.82
N SER A 67 1.37 -4.01 -9.03
CA SER A 67 0.58 -3.59 -10.19
C SER A 67 0.24 -2.10 -10.13
N ILE A 68 -0.05 -1.55 -8.94
CA ILE A 68 -0.26 -0.11 -8.75
C ILE A 68 0.98 0.70 -9.19
N LEU A 69 2.21 0.20 -8.96
CA LEU A 69 3.42 0.91 -9.43
C LEU A 69 3.49 1.00 -10.95
N VAL A 70 3.06 -0.06 -11.66
CA VAL A 70 2.96 -0.07 -13.12
C VAL A 70 1.87 0.89 -13.58
N ASP A 71 0.71 0.83 -12.95
CA ASP A 71 -0.40 1.73 -13.27
C ASP A 71 0.02 3.18 -13.08
N ARG A 72 0.66 3.54 -11.95
CA ARG A 72 1.19 4.89 -11.70
C ARG A 72 2.12 5.33 -12.83
N SER A 73 3.07 4.49 -13.24
CA SER A 73 3.96 4.82 -14.36
C SER A 73 3.19 5.08 -15.66
N PHE A 74 2.14 4.30 -15.94
CA PHE A 74 1.28 4.52 -17.11
C PHE A 74 0.47 5.82 -17.00
N TRP A 75 -0.08 6.12 -15.83
CA TRP A 75 -0.78 7.38 -15.56
C TRP A 75 0.15 8.58 -15.75
N GLU A 76 1.39 8.48 -15.28
CA GLU A 76 2.40 9.51 -15.48
C GLU A 76 2.65 9.77 -16.97
N THR A 77 2.96 8.73 -17.75
CA THR A 77 3.34 8.89 -19.15
C THR A 77 2.17 9.26 -20.06
N GLU A 78 1.02 8.62 -19.90
CA GLU A 78 -0.10 8.76 -20.84
C GLU A 78 -0.99 9.96 -20.56
N VAL A 79 -1.09 10.37 -19.27
CA VAL A 79 -2.07 11.36 -18.83
C VAL A 79 -1.38 12.55 -18.19
N LEU A 80 -0.67 12.34 -17.07
CA LEU A 80 -0.22 13.45 -16.23
C LEU A 80 0.85 14.30 -16.89
N ASN A 81 1.81 13.69 -17.61
CA ASN A 81 2.86 14.43 -18.30
C ASN A 81 2.30 15.37 -19.37
N ARG A 82 1.28 14.95 -20.11
CA ARG A 82 0.65 15.77 -21.16
C ARG A 82 -0.11 16.94 -20.57
N ILE A 83 -0.83 16.70 -19.47
CA ILE A 83 -1.53 17.76 -18.72
C ILE A 83 -0.51 18.77 -18.17
N PHE A 84 0.57 18.28 -17.56
CA PHE A 84 1.61 19.11 -17.01
C PHE A 84 2.31 19.94 -18.09
N GLU A 85 2.63 19.36 -19.25
CA GLU A 85 3.27 20.08 -20.36
C GLU A 85 2.42 21.26 -20.84
N VAL A 86 1.11 21.04 -21.05
CA VAL A 86 0.19 22.11 -21.46
C VAL A 86 0.10 23.18 -20.38
N TRP A 87 -0.10 22.79 -19.12
CA TRP A 87 -0.18 23.72 -18.00
C TRP A 87 1.12 24.53 -17.83
N PHE A 88 2.28 23.86 -17.92
CA PHE A 88 3.60 24.46 -17.72
C PHE A 88 3.92 25.45 -18.84
N ARG A 89 3.53 25.15 -20.08
CA ARG A 89 3.62 26.08 -21.21
C ARG A 89 2.81 27.34 -20.95
N GLU A 90 1.56 27.22 -20.55
CA GLU A 90 0.71 28.39 -20.24
C GLU A 90 1.29 29.20 -19.08
N TYR A 91 1.77 28.53 -18.02
CA TYR A 91 2.45 29.17 -16.91
C TYR A 91 3.69 29.96 -17.36
N SER A 92 4.53 29.38 -18.22
CA SER A 92 5.73 30.06 -18.73
C SER A 92 5.41 31.34 -19.52
N LEU A 93 4.27 31.37 -20.22
CA LEU A 93 3.81 32.54 -20.98
C LEU A 93 3.37 33.68 -20.05
N THR A 94 2.87 33.35 -18.85
CA THR A 94 2.53 34.37 -17.83
C THR A 94 3.76 34.98 -17.15
N GLY A 95 4.85 34.21 -17.04
CA GLY A 95 6.04 34.61 -16.28
C GLY A 95 7.10 35.42 -17.03
N MET A 96 6.96 35.63 -18.35
CA MET A 96 7.97 36.31 -19.21
C MET A 96 9.40 35.74 -19.10
N GLN A 97 9.56 34.52 -18.60
CA GLN A 97 10.84 33.87 -18.42
C GLN A 97 10.73 32.46 -19.02
N LEU A 98 11.57 32.19 -20.01
CA LEU A 98 11.78 30.84 -20.55
C LEU A 98 12.43 30.00 -19.46
N VAL A 99 11.61 29.38 -18.61
CA VAL A 99 12.08 28.34 -17.69
C VAL A 99 12.35 27.11 -18.57
N PRO A 100 13.60 26.60 -18.63
CA PRO A 100 13.86 25.34 -19.31
C PRO A 100 12.91 24.29 -18.73
N ALA A 101 12.40 23.38 -19.57
CA ALA A 101 11.66 22.24 -19.05
C ALA A 101 12.59 21.42 -18.15
N GLU A 102 12.54 21.67 -16.84
CA GLU A 102 13.23 20.85 -15.86
C GLU A 102 12.63 19.44 -15.89
N ARG A 103 13.43 18.45 -15.52
CA ARG A 103 12.91 17.11 -15.31
C ARG A 103 11.94 17.15 -14.12
N HIS A 104 10.64 17.04 -14.37
CA HIS A 104 9.65 16.86 -13.32
C HIS A 104 9.58 15.39 -12.91
N THR A 105 9.09 15.16 -11.70
CA THR A 105 8.79 13.82 -11.17
C THR A 105 7.46 13.90 -10.44
N TRP A 106 6.69 12.81 -10.49
CA TRP A 106 5.48 12.69 -9.70
C TRP A 106 5.80 12.03 -8.37
N PHE A 107 5.18 12.54 -7.31
CA PHE A 107 5.23 11.95 -5.99
C PHE A 107 3.91 11.25 -5.73
N TRP A 108 4.00 9.96 -5.42
CA TRP A 108 2.87 9.13 -5.05
C TRP A 108 3.05 8.59 -3.65
N ASP A 109 1.94 8.48 -2.93
CA ASP A 109 1.93 7.90 -1.59
C ASP A 109 2.52 6.48 -1.61
N GLY A 110 3.28 6.17 -0.56
CA GLY A 110 3.90 4.87 -0.38
C GLY A 110 2.92 3.81 0.10
N PHE A 111 3.42 2.58 0.21
CA PHE A 111 2.72 1.52 0.93
C PHE A 111 3.27 1.45 2.35
N PRO A 112 2.50 1.80 3.38
CA PRO A 112 3.00 1.85 4.74
C PRO A 112 3.41 0.47 5.21
N HIS A 113 4.45 0.41 6.04
CA HIS A 113 4.78 -0.82 6.75
C HIS A 113 3.80 -0.99 7.93
N VAL A 114 3.59 -2.23 8.37
CA VAL A 114 2.73 -2.50 9.54
C VAL A 114 3.33 -2.06 10.86
N ASP A 115 4.65 -2.08 10.92
CA ASP A 115 5.44 -1.74 12.08
C ASP A 115 6.07 -0.38 11.80
N PRO A 116 5.50 0.71 12.36
CA PRO A 116 6.00 2.06 12.18
C PRO A 116 7.41 2.24 12.74
N GLY A 117 7.79 1.45 13.76
CA GLY A 117 9.12 1.49 14.37
C GLY A 117 10.19 0.94 13.42
N LYS A 118 9.92 -0.21 12.78
CA LYS A 118 10.79 -0.76 11.72
C LYS A 118 10.87 0.18 10.51
N GLU A 119 9.77 0.82 10.14
CA GLU A 119 9.75 1.78 9.04
C GLU A 119 10.59 3.02 9.35
N ALA A 120 10.42 3.62 10.53
CA ALA A 120 11.19 4.76 10.98
C ALA A 120 12.69 4.43 11.07
N THR A 121 13.05 3.27 11.63
CA THR A 121 14.44 2.79 11.70
C THR A 121 15.03 2.59 10.31
N ALA A 122 14.25 2.02 9.37
CA ALA A 122 14.69 1.84 7.99
C ALA A 122 14.84 3.19 7.26
N GLN A 123 13.96 4.16 7.53
CA GLN A 123 14.03 5.51 6.98
C GLN A 123 15.28 6.24 7.48
N GLU A 124 15.55 6.19 8.78
CA GLU A 124 16.75 6.74 9.40
C GLU A 124 18.01 6.16 8.76
N LYS A 125 18.13 4.84 8.69
CA LYS A 125 19.28 4.15 8.08
C LYS A 125 19.48 4.53 6.61
N ARG A 126 18.39 4.62 5.83
CA ARG A 126 18.43 4.98 4.40
C ARG A 126 18.83 6.44 4.17
N LEU A 127 18.41 7.34 5.06
CA LEU A 127 18.83 8.74 5.01
C LEU A 127 20.28 8.88 5.45
N ALA A 128 20.69 8.18 6.52
CA ALA A 128 22.06 8.23 7.04
C ALA A 128 23.10 7.68 6.04
N ASN A 129 22.76 6.62 5.30
CA ASN A 129 23.64 6.03 4.28
C ASN A 129 23.47 6.65 2.88
N ASN A 130 22.64 7.69 2.73
CA ASN A 130 22.36 8.39 1.47
C ASN A 130 21.80 7.50 0.34
N THR A 131 21.13 6.39 0.67
CA THR A 131 20.43 5.56 -0.34
C THR A 131 19.03 6.07 -0.67
N THR A 132 18.55 7.07 0.07
CA THR A 132 17.29 7.79 -0.21
C THR A 132 17.48 9.29 -0.02
N THR A 133 16.44 10.06 -0.33
CA THR A 133 16.40 11.52 -0.17
C THR A 133 15.21 11.95 0.69
N LEU A 134 15.28 13.14 1.28
CA LEU A 134 14.14 13.73 2.00
C LEU A 134 12.92 13.88 1.08
N ALA A 135 13.13 14.21 -0.20
CA ALA A 135 12.08 14.27 -1.19
C ALA A 135 11.36 12.92 -1.35
N ALA A 136 12.13 11.84 -1.54
CA ALA A 136 11.58 10.50 -1.71
C ALA A 136 10.86 9.97 -0.46
N GLU A 137 11.37 10.27 0.74
CA GLU A 137 10.70 9.83 1.97
C GLU A 137 9.46 10.68 2.30
N CYS A 138 9.50 12.00 2.12
CA CYS A 138 8.31 12.84 2.32
C CYS A 138 7.21 12.53 1.30
N ALA A 139 7.60 12.21 0.06
CA ALA A 139 6.67 11.80 -0.99
C ALA A 139 5.84 10.57 -0.62
N LYS A 140 6.41 9.61 0.13
CA LYS A 140 5.66 8.43 0.59
C LYS A 140 4.51 8.77 1.53
N ASP A 141 4.61 9.89 2.25
CA ASP A 141 3.56 10.41 3.11
C ASP A 141 2.65 11.44 2.40
N GLY A 142 2.79 11.61 1.08
CA GLY A 142 2.06 12.63 0.32
C GLY A 142 2.48 14.06 0.65
N ARG A 143 3.70 14.27 1.18
CA ARG A 143 4.19 15.59 1.62
C ARG A 143 5.29 16.12 0.71
N ASP A 144 5.24 17.44 0.46
CA ASP A 144 6.34 18.16 -0.16
C ASP A 144 7.48 18.42 0.85
N TYR A 145 8.68 17.93 0.54
CA TYR A 145 9.85 18.07 1.41
C TYR A 145 10.25 19.54 1.62
N MET A 146 10.05 20.41 0.63
CA MET A 146 10.39 21.83 0.77
C MET A 146 9.48 22.50 1.80
N SER A 147 8.20 22.17 1.78
CA SER A 147 7.22 22.61 2.77
C SER A 147 7.56 22.09 4.17
N VAL A 148 7.92 20.80 4.28
CA VAL A 148 8.39 20.19 5.55
C VAL A 148 9.62 20.92 6.09
N LEU A 149 10.63 21.17 5.25
CA LEU A 149 11.86 21.86 5.66
C LEU A 149 11.60 23.31 6.09
N ARG A 150 10.79 24.06 5.35
CA ARG A 150 10.40 25.43 5.71
C ARG A 150 9.66 25.47 7.05
N GLN A 151 8.74 24.54 7.25
CA GLN A 151 7.99 24.41 8.50
C GLN A 151 8.94 24.06 9.65
N ARG A 152 9.84 23.10 9.45
CA ARG A 152 10.85 22.72 10.44
C ARG A 152 11.77 23.88 10.81
N ALA A 153 12.17 24.71 9.85
CA ALA A 153 12.97 25.90 10.10
C ALA A 153 12.23 26.93 10.98
N LYS A 154 10.92 27.13 10.74
CA LYS A 154 10.08 27.99 11.59
C LYS A 154 9.97 27.44 13.01
N GLU A 155 9.75 26.14 13.15
CA GLU A 155 9.67 25.46 14.44
C GLU A 155 10.97 25.60 15.23
N ILE A 156 12.12 25.33 14.59
CA ILE A 156 13.43 25.48 15.25
C ILE A 156 13.66 26.92 15.71
N LYS A 157 13.30 27.90 14.89
CA LYS A 157 13.42 29.32 15.26
C LYS A 157 12.54 29.65 16.47
N LEU A 158 11.28 29.23 16.44
CA LEU A 158 10.32 29.47 17.52
C LEU A 158 10.71 28.74 18.82
N MET A 159 11.18 27.49 18.72
CA MET A 159 11.68 26.72 19.87
C MET A 159 12.85 27.43 20.54
N LYS A 160 13.79 27.98 19.76
CA LYS A 160 14.90 28.79 20.28
C LYS A 160 14.42 30.07 20.96
N GLU A 161 13.45 30.77 20.38
CA GLU A 161 12.85 31.98 20.96
C GLU A 161 12.12 31.69 22.28
N LEU A 162 11.47 30.52 22.38
CA LEU A 162 10.73 30.09 23.57
C LEU A 162 11.58 29.33 24.60
N GLY A 163 12.87 29.08 24.33
CA GLY A 163 13.76 28.32 25.20
C GLY A 163 13.43 26.82 25.29
N ILE A 164 12.78 26.24 24.29
CA ILE A 164 12.48 24.81 24.22
C ILE A 164 13.70 24.07 23.66
N PRO A 165 14.24 23.05 24.38
CA PRO A 165 15.44 22.32 23.94
C PRO A 165 15.18 21.54 22.63
N LEU A 166 16.18 21.50 21.75
CA LEU A 166 16.13 20.74 20.50
C LEU A 166 16.75 19.36 20.70
N ASN A 167 16.16 18.30 20.12
CA ASN A 167 16.69 16.93 20.24
C ASN A 167 18.14 16.77 19.71
N ALA A 168 18.63 17.67 18.87
CA ALA A 168 20.02 17.66 18.42
C ALA A 168 21.03 17.99 19.55
N ASP A 169 20.54 18.58 20.65
CA ASP A 169 21.35 18.90 21.84
C ASP A 169 21.31 17.78 22.89
N ALA A 170 20.54 16.70 22.66
CA ALA A 170 20.50 15.54 23.55
C ALA A 170 21.58 14.52 23.13
N PRO A 171 22.42 14.03 24.05
CA PRO A 171 23.35 12.95 23.74
C PRO A 171 22.57 11.71 23.28
N THR A 172 22.95 11.16 22.13
CA THR A 172 22.35 9.97 21.54
C THR A 172 22.53 8.78 22.49
N GLU A 173 21.49 8.43 23.26
CA GLU A 173 21.44 7.12 23.91
C GLU A 173 21.31 6.06 22.82
N THR A 174 22.35 5.24 22.67
CA THR A 174 22.33 4.03 21.84
C THR A 174 21.27 3.09 22.39
N VAL A 175 20.06 3.13 21.82
CA VAL A 175 19.07 2.09 22.00
C VAL A 175 19.65 0.81 21.40
N GLN A 176 20.01 -0.13 22.26
CA GLN A 176 20.43 -1.46 21.84
C GLN A 176 19.24 -2.11 21.10
N PRO A 177 19.47 -2.78 19.95
CA PRO A 177 18.40 -3.52 19.31
C PRO A 177 17.90 -4.60 20.29
N GLU A 178 16.62 -4.52 20.64
CA GLU A 178 15.94 -5.62 21.34
C GLU A 178 16.10 -6.91 20.53
N PRO A 179 16.27 -8.06 21.18
CA PRO A 179 16.41 -9.33 20.48
C PRO A 179 15.19 -9.55 19.60
N GLU A 180 15.45 -9.87 18.33
CA GLU A 180 14.40 -10.23 17.37
C GLU A 180 13.48 -11.26 18.00
N THR A 181 12.28 -10.81 18.36
CA THR A 181 11.19 -11.74 18.57
C THR A 181 10.94 -12.36 17.21
N ASN A 182 11.32 -13.64 17.12
CA ASN A 182 11.01 -14.54 16.03
C ASN A 182 9.49 -14.56 15.85
N ASP A 183 8.99 -13.58 15.10
CA ASP A 183 7.69 -13.64 14.45
C ASP A 183 7.79 -14.83 13.51
N GLY A 184 6.87 -15.79 13.63
CA GLY A 184 6.89 -17.09 12.95
C GLY A 184 6.65 -17.00 11.44
N SER A 185 7.33 -16.07 10.77
CA SER A 185 7.21 -15.69 9.37
C SER A 185 8.41 -16.10 8.52
N GLU A 186 9.44 -16.74 9.11
CA GLU A 186 10.48 -17.45 8.36
C GLU A 186 10.31 -18.98 8.47
N PRO A 187 10.18 -19.73 7.36
CA PRO A 187 10.27 -21.17 7.41
C PRO A 187 11.68 -21.57 7.86
N LYS A 188 11.77 -22.34 8.95
CA LYS A 188 13.03 -22.95 9.34
C LYS A 188 13.42 -23.95 8.25
N ASP A 189 14.47 -23.64 7.49
CA ASP A 189 15.15 -24.63 6.66
C ASP A 189 15.77 -25.68 7.61
N VAL A 190 15.01 -26.73 7.88
CA VAL A 190 15.56 -27.95 8.47
C VAL A 190 16.26 -28.68 7.31
N MET A 191 17.55 -28.42 7.17
CA MET A 191 18.45 -29.37 6.49
C MET A 191 18.60 -30.57 7.42
N ASP A 192 17.87 -31.64 7.11
CA ASP A 192 18.14 -32.97 7.69
C ASP A 192 19.45 -33.51 7.07
N GLU A 193 20.42 -33.84 7.94
CA GLU A 193 21.55 -34.74 7.63
C GLU A 193 21.10 -36.21 7.65
#